data_AF-A0A239QUT9-F1
#
_entry.id   AF-A0A239QUT9-F1
#
_cell.length_a   1.000
_cell.length_b   1.000
_cell.length_c   1.000
_cell.angle_alpha   90.00
_cell.angle_beta   90.00
_cell.angle_gamma   90.00
#
_symmetry.space_group_name_H-M   'P 1'
#
loop_
_entity.id
_entity.type
_entity.pdbx_description
1 polymer ?
#
loop_
_entity_poly.entity_id
_entity_poly.type
_entity_poly.pdbx_seq_one_letter_code
_entity_poly.pdbx_strand_id
1 'polypeptide(L)'
;MTTDVKVSAETQLTLRRVVRVLIALGLCCWAYWAACLSSKGMTFGGISGEYGPTGSDGQPTDGPILSVSMELGPSLWTVFLALLIVIAGVTVAGRRASVADADRVLRSTVAVLVGFTVLAIVTAQTAFGLTPLREDMTDGERVWIPFGVIDVTVTDVYQEYLENFEQMEG
;
A
#
# COMPACT_ATOMS: atom_id res chain seq x y z
N MET A 1 -45.20 -15.56 26.43
CA MET A 1 -44.66 -14.25 25.99
C MET A 1 -43.27 -14.07 26.59
N THR A 2 -42.29 -14.86 26.14
CA THR A 2 -40.91 -14.90 26.69
C THR A 2 -39.86 -15.29 25.64
N THR A 3 -40.30 -15.61 24.42
CA THR A 3 -39.45 -15.99 23.29
C THR A 3 -38.79 -14.79 22.61
N ASP A 4 -39.41 -13.61 22.64
CA ASP A 4 -38.92 -12.41 21.95
C ASP A 4 -37.61 -11.86 22.54
N VAL A 5 -37.43 -11.91 23.86
CA VAL A 5 -36.27 -11.33 24.55
C VAL A 5 -35.00 -12.17 24.32
N LYS A 6 -35.12 -13.49 24.19
CA LYS A 6 -33.97 -14.39 23.98
C LYS A 6 -33.37 -14.26 22.58
N VAL A 7 -34.21 -14.10 21.55
CA VAL A 7 -33.75 -13.91 20.16
C VAL A 7 -32.95 -12.61 20.03
N SER A 8 -33.35 -11.54 20.72
CA SER A 8 -32.61 -10.27 20.74
C SER A 8 -31.19 -10.42 21.30
N ALA A 9 -31.02 -11.13 22.42
CA ALA A 9 -29.71 -11.28 23.08
C ALA A 9 -28.70 -12.13 22.30
N GLU A 10 -29.13 -13.25 21.70
CA GLU A 10 -28.27 -14.13 20.90
C GLU A 10 -27.85 -13.47 19.58
N THR A 11 -28.76 -12.70 18.97
CA THR A 11 -28.48 -11.92 17.76
C THR A 11 -27.48 -10.80 18.05
N GLN A 12 -27.64 -10.09 19.18
CA GLN A 12 -26.72 -9.04 19.64
C GLN A 12 -25.30 -9.58 19.91
N LEU A 13 -25.18 -10.77 20.52
CA LEU A 13 -23.89 -11.40 20.79
C LEU A 13 -23.18 -11.82 19.50
N THR A 14 -23.91 -12.39 18.54
CA THR A 14 -23.36 -12.79 17.24
C THR A 14 -22.93 -11.57 16.43
N LEU A 15 -23.74 -10.52 16.41
CA LEU A 15 -23.42 -9.26 15.76
C LEU A 15 -22.14 -8.63 16.33
N ARG A 16 -22.01 -8.52 17.66
CA ARG A 16 -20.82 -7.97 18.31
C ARG A 16 -19.54 -8.72 17.94
N ARG A 17 -19.61 -10.04 17.74
CA ARG A 17 -18.46 -10.85 17.33
C ARG A 17 -18.04 -10.57 15.90
N VAL A 18 -18.99 -10.54 14.96
CA VAL A 18 -18.71 -10.22 13.56
C VAL A 18 -18.18 -8.80 13.43
N VAL A 19 -18.78 -7.84 14.15
CA VAL A 19 -18.34 -6.45 14.18
C VAL A 19 -16.88 -6.34 14.64
N ARG A 20 -16.44 -7.09 15.65
CA ARG A 20 -15.02 -7.09 16.07
C ARG A 20 -14.07 -7.55 14.96
N VAL A 21 -14.45 -8.57 14.19
CA VAL A 21 -13.63 -9.04 13.06
C VAL A 21 -13.61 -8.00 11.94
N LEU A 22 -14.75 -7.36 11.66
CA LEU A 22 -14.82 -6.28 10.66
C LEU A 22 -14.02 -5.05 11.08
N ILE A 23 -14.03 -4.68 12.36
CA ILE A 23 -13.18 -3.61 12.90
C ILE A 23 -11.71 -3.99 12.74
N ALA A 24 -11.32 -5.22 13.08
CA ALA A 24 -9.96 -5.69 12.90
C ALA A 24 -9.52 -5.64 11.43
N LEU A 25 -10.41 -6.03 10.50
CA LEU A 25 -10.17 -5.88 9.06
C LEU A 25 -9.99 -4.43 8.65
N GLY A 26 -10.87 -3.52 9.09
CA GLY A 26 -10.75 -2.10 8.81
C GLY A 26 -9.43 -1.52 9.31
N LEU A 27 -9.02 -1.86 10.54
CA LEU A 27 -7.74 -1.45 11.11
C LEU A 27 -6.55 -2.02 10.35
N CYS A 28 -6.60 -3.30 9.95
CA CYS A 28 -5.54 -3.92 9.16
C CYS A 28 -5.41 -3.29 7.77
N CYS A 29 -6.53 -3.07 7.07
CA CYS A 29 -6.54 -2.40 5.77
C CYS A 29 -5.99 -0.97 5.88
N TRP A 30 -6.41 -0.23 6.90
CA TRP A 30 -5.91 1.12 7.15
C TRP A 30 -4.41 1.12 7.45
N ALA A 31 -3.95 0.24 8.33
CA ALA A 31 -2.53 0.13 8.69
C ALA A 31 -1.67 -0.27 7.48
N TYR A 32 -2.15 -1.21 6.66
CA TYR A 32 -1.50 -1.61 5.41
C TYR A 32 -1.44 -0.45 4.42
N TRP A 33 -2.54 0.27 4.23
CA TRP A 33 -2.58 1.44 3.34
C TRP A 33 -1.60 2.52 3.80
N ALA A 34 -1.65 2.90 5.08
CA ALA A 34 -0.76 3.90 5.66
C ALA A 34 0.70 3.48 5.54
N ALA A 35 1.00 2.21 5.75
CA ALA A 35 2.34 1.68 5.58
C ALA A 35 2.79 1.64 4.12
N CYS A 36 1.88 1.60 3.13
CA CYS A 36 2.27 1.67 1.73
C CYS A 36 2.62 3.09 1.27
N LEU A 37 2.31 4.15 2.03
CA LEU A 37 2.60 5.55 1.66
C LEU A 37 4.09 5.91 1.78
N SER A 38 4.96 5.18 1.09
CA SER A 38 6.40 5.42 1.05
C SER A 38 6.81 5.83 -0.34
N SER A 39 7.70 6.81 -0.43
CA SER A 39 8.28 7.25 -1.70
C SER A 39 9.79 7.37 -1.58
N LYS A 40 10.46 7.29 -2.73
CA LYS A 40 11.87 7.63 -2.88
C LYS A 40 12.11 8.20 -4.25
N GLY A 41 13.12 9.05 -4.40
CA GLY A 41 13.48 9.59 -5.69
C GLY A 41 14.96 9.95 -5.77
N MET A 42 15.43 10.10 -7.00
CA MET A 42 16.79 10.50 -7.33
C MET A 42 16.77 11.29 -8.63
N THR A 43 17.54 12.37 -8.66
CA THR A 43 17.79 13.13 -9.88
C THR A 43 19.13 12.71 -10.46
N PHE A 44 19.12 12.36 -11.74
CA PHE A 44 20.31 12.02 -12.50
C PHE A 44 20.78 13.29 -13.23
N GLY A 45 22.01 13.73 -12.92
CA GLY A 45 22.57 14.98 -13.43
C GLY A 45 22.39 16.17 -12.49
N GLY A 46 22.64 17.37 -13.00
CA GLY A 46 22.58 18.62 -12.23
C GLY A 46 22.78 19.86 -13.09
N ILE A 47 22.87 21.04 -12.46
CA ILE A 47 23.11 22.31 -13.14
C ILE A 47 24.48 22.82 -12.69
N SER A 48 25.41 23.04 -13.64
CA SER A 48 26.67 23.72 -13.38
C SER A 48 26.54 25.21 -13.75
N GLY A 49 26.94 26.10 -12.86
CA GLY A 49 26.77 27.55 -13.02
C GLY A 49 27.55 28.18 -14.18
N GLU A 50 28.52 27.47 -14.77
CA GLU A 50 29.32 27.94 -15.92
C GLU A 50 29.01 27.22 -17.24
N TYR A 51 28.50 25.98 -17.24
CA TYR A 51 28.38 25.15 -18.45
C TYR A 51 26.97 24.62 -18.74
N GLY A 52 25.95 25.06 -18.00
CA GLY A 52 24.56 24.61 -18.21
C GLY A 52 24.27 23.23 -17.59
N PRO A 53 23.25 22.50 -18.09
CA PRO A 53 22.92 21.15 -17.62
C PRO A 53 24.12 20.21 -17.66
N THR A 54 24.25 19.38 -16.64
CA THR A 54 25.34 18.41 -16.47
C THR A 54 24.71 17.02 -16.35
N GLY A 55 25.22 16.07 -17.14
CA GLY A 55 24.74 14.70 -17.16
C GLY A 55 25.08 13.93 -15.89
N SER A 56 24.54 12.70 -15.78
CA SER A 56 24.83 11.79 -14.66
C SER A 56 26.31 11.37 -14.58
N ASP A 57 27.06 11.54 -15.67
CA ASP A 57 28.51 11.34 -15.79
C ASP A 57 29.35 12.56 -15.36
N GLY A 58 28.71 13.67 -14.98
CA GLY A 58 29.38 14.90 -14.58
C GLY A 58 29.94 15.72 -15.75
N GLN A 59 29.62 15.36 -17.00
CA GLN A 59 29.99 16.14 -18.18
C GLN A 59 28.89 17.13 -18.55
N PRO A 60 29.22 18.29 -19.13
CA PRO A 60 28.23 19.18 -19.75
C PRO A 60 27.42 18.39 -20.78
N THR A 61 26.09 18.48 -20.69
CA THR A 61 25.19 17.77 -21.60
C THR A 61 24.11 18.72 -22.11
N ASP A 62 23.69 18.51 -23.35
CA ASP A 62 22.48 19.14 -23.92
C ASP A 62 21.22 18.28 -23.63
N GLY A 63 21.38 17.15 -22.91
CA GLY A 63 20.30 16.24 -22.55
C GLY A 63 19.45 16.72 -21.35
N PRO A 64 18.21 16.21 -21.22
CA PRO A 64 17.31 16.59 -20.14
C PRO A 64 17.81 16.11 -18.77
N ILE A 65 17.53 16.88 -17.71
CA ILE A 65 17.84 16.50 -16.33
C ILE A 65 16.67 15.69 -15.79
N LEU A 66 16.85 14.37 -15.69
CA LEU A 66 15.78 13.45 -15.32
C LEU A 66 15.74 13.23 -13.81
N SER A 67 14.59 13.51 -13.20
CA SER A 67 14.25 13.13 -11.83
C SER A 67 13.33 11.93 -11.85
N VAL A 68 13.79 10.82 -11.27
CA VAL A 68 13.00 9.59 -11.14
C VAL A 68 12.48 9.51 -9.72
N SER A 69 11.15 9.43 -9.56
CA SER A 69 10.50 9.14 -8.30
C SER A 69 9.72 7.83 -8.37
N MET A 70 9.70 7.13 -7.25
CA MET A 70 8.98 5.88 -7.05
C MET A 70 8.07 6.04 -5.86
N GLU A 71 6.82 5.65 -6.03
CA GLU A 71 5.83 5.60 -4.97
C GLU A 71 5.37 4.16 -4.76
N LEU A 72 5.40 3.74 -3.51
CA LEU A 72 4.82 2.47 -3.12
C LEU A 72 3.29 2.66 -3.04
N GLY A 73 2.59 1.79 -3.74
CA GLY A 73 1.14 1.68 -3.77
C GLY A 73 0.66 0.38 -3.14
N PRO A 74 -0.52 0.40 -2.48
CA PRO A 74 -1.14 -0.82 -1.97
C PRO A 74 -1.61 -1.70 -3.12
N SER A 75 -1.35 -3.01 -3.02
CA SER A 75 -1.81 -3.98 -4.02
C SER A 75 -3.24 -4.44 -3.74
N LEU A 76 -4.10 -4.36 -4.75
CA LEU A 76 -5.47 -4.87 -4.68
C LEU A 76 -5.54 -6.36 -4.35
N TRP A 77 -4.53 -7.14 -4.77
CA TRP A 77 -4.44 -8.56 -4.46
C TRP A 77 -4.28 -8.84 -2.95
N THR A 78 -3.50 -8.01 -2.25
CA THR A 78 -3.32 -8.12 -0.80
C THR A 78 -4.63 -7.87 -0.06
N VAL A 79 -5.37 -6.84 -0.49
CA VAL A 79 -6.68 -6.49 0.09
C VAL A 79 -7.70 -7.61 -0.16
N PHE A 80 -7.70 -8.17 -1.36
CA PHE A 80 -8.57 -9.29 -1.71
C PHE A 80 -8.27 -10.54 -0.86
N LEU A 81 -6.99 -10.85 -0.63
CA LEU A 81 -6.59 -11.99 0.18
C LEU A 81 -6.96 -11.80 1.66
N ALA A 82 -6.80 -10.58 2.20
CA ALA A 82 -7.27 -10.23 3.55
C ALA A 82 -8.77 -10.43 3.71
N LEU A 83 -9.56 -10.01 2.71
CA LEU A 83 -11.00 -10.21 2.69
C LEU A 83 -11.36 -11.71 2.67
N LEU A 84 -10.65 -12.51 1.87
CA LEU A 84 -10.86 -13.95 1.78
C LEU A 84 -10.60 -14.64 3.12
N ILE A 85 -9.56 -14.25 3.86
CA ILE A 85 -9.27 -14.74 5.21
C ILE A 85 -10.46 -14.49 6.14
N VAL A 86 -11.05 -13.29 6.10
CA VAL A 86 -12.20 -12.94 6.94
C VAL A 86 -13.44 -13.72 6.54
N ILE A 87 -13.77 -13.79 5.24
CA ILE A 87 -14.93 -14.54 4.75
C ILE A 87 -14.80 -16.02 5.13
N ALA A 88 -13.64 -16.63 4.93
CA ALA A 88 -13.37 -18.01 5.30
C ALA A 88 -13.53 -18.22 6.83
N GLY A 89 -12.96 -17.33 7.64
CA GLY A 89 -13.06 -17.40 9.10
C GLY A 89 -14.49 -17.30 9.61
N VAL A 90 -15.26 -16.32 9.11
CA VAL A 90 -16.68 -16.14 9.45
C VAL A 90 -17.51 -17.33 8.99
N THR A 91 -17.28 -17.84 7.78
CA THR A 91 -17.99 -19.02 7.24
C THR A 91 -17.72 -20.26 8.09
N VAL A 92 -16.46 -20.50 8.46
CA VAL A 92 -16.07 -21.64 9.31
C VAL A 92 -16.67 -21.50 10.71
N ALA A 93 -16.66 -20.29 11.29
CA ALA A 93 -17.26 -20.03 12.59
C ALA A 93 -18.78 -20.26 12.58
N GLY A 94 -19.48 -19.84 11.53
CA GLY A 94 -20.93 -20.06 11.38
C GLY A 94 -21.34 -21.53 11.22
N ARG A 95 -20.41 -22.40 10.83
CA ARG A 95 -20.63 -23.86 10.74
C ARG A 95 -20.36 -24.61 12.05
N ARG A 96 -19.90 -23.93 13.11
CA ARG A 96 -19.61 -24.59 14.40
C ARG A 96 -20.88 -24.76 15.22
N ALA A 97 -21.01 -25.92 15.86
CA ALA A 97 -22.14 -26.26 16.72
C ALA A 97 -22.07 -25.55 18.09
N SER A 98 -20.87 -25.22 18.56
CA SER A 98 -20.64 -24.56 19.84
C SER A 98 -20.30 -23.09 19.65
N VAL A 99 -20.92 -22.24 20.46
CA VAL A 99 -20.63 -20.80 20.55
C VAL A 99 -19.19 -20.54 20.98
N ALA A 100 -18.62 -21.38 21.86
CA ALA A 100 -17.25 -21.25 22.30
C ALA A 100 -16.25 -21.56 21.17
N ASP A 101 -16.55 -22.57 20.35
CA ASP A 101 -15.71 -22.94 19.21
C ASP A 101 -15.77 -21.87 18.12
N ALA A 102 -16.94 -21.30 17.86
CA ALA A 102 -17.10 -20.18 16.94
C ALA A 102 -16.27 -18.97 17.38
N ASP A 103 -16.29 -18.61 18.67
CA ASP A 103 -15.48 -17.50 19.21
C ASP A 103 -13.98 -17.77 19.05
N ARG A 104 -13.54 -19.01 19.30
CA ARG A 104 -12.13 -19.42 19.11
C ARG A 104 -11.69 -19.27 17.65
N VAL A 105 -12.53 -19.69 16.70
CA VAL A 105 -12.25 -19.54 15.26
C VAL A 105 -12.15 -18.07 14.87
N LEU A 106 -13.08 -17.22 15.35
CA LEU A 106 -13.05 -15.79 15.03
C LEU A 106 -11.81 -15.09 15.62
N ARG A 107 -11.41 -15.42 16.85
CA ARG A 107 -10.15 -14.92 17.43
C ARG A 107 -8.93 -15.36 16.64
N SER A 108 -8.89 -16.63 16.23
CA SER A 108 -7.81 -17.15 15.37
C SER A 108 -7.80 -16.44 14.02
N THR A 109 -8.98 -16.14 13.46
CA THR A 109 -9.10 -15.40 12.19
C THR A 109 -8.50 -14.00 12.32
N VAL A 110 -8.81 -13.29 13.40
CA VAL A 110 -8.19 -11.98 13.68
C VAL A 110 -6.68 -12.10 13.83
N ALA A 111 -6.18 -13.11 14.56
CA ALA A 111 -4.74 -13.32 14.71
C ALA A 111 -4.05 -13.61 13.36
N VAL A 112 -4.65 -14.45 12.51
CA VAL A 112 -4.15 -14.74 11.16
C VAL A 112 -4.18 -13.49 10.28
N LEU A 113 -5.26 -12.71 10.35
CA LEU A 113 -5.39 -11.46 9.59
C LEU A 113 -4.32 -10.44 9.98
N VAL A 114 -4.10 -10.25 11.28
CA VAL A 114 -3.04 -9.36 11.79
C VAL A 114 -1.67 -9.86 11.36
N GLY A 115 -1.38 -11.15 11.54
CA GLY A 115 -0.10 -11.75 11.14
C GLY A 115 0.15 -11.62 9.63
N PHE A 116 -0.87 -11.88 8.81
CA PHE A 116 -0.82 -11.68 7.37
C PHE A 116 -0.55 -10.22 7.00
N THR A 117 -1.22 -9.28 7.66
CA THR A 117 -1.05 -7.84 7.41
C THR A 117 0.36 -7.38 7.73
N VAL A 118 0.90 -7.78 8.88
CA VAL A 118 2.29 -7.46 9.27
C VAL A 118 3.28 -8.06 8.26
N LEU A 119 3.09 -9.31 7.86
CA LEU A 119 3.93 -9.96 6.86
C LEU A 119 3.90 -9.24 5.51
N ALA A 120 2.70 -8.85 5.06
CA ALA A 120 2.51 -8.13 3.81
C ALA A 120 3.22 -6.77 3.83
N ILE A 121 3.08 -6.00 4.92
CA ILE A 121 3.76 -4.72 5.10
C ILE A 121 5.28 -4.88 5.05
N VAL A 122 5.83 -5.79 5.86
CA VAL A 122 7.28 -6.00 5.95
C VAL A 122 7.84 -6.44 4.61
N THR A 123 7.16 -7.34 3.91
CA THR A 123 7.61 -7.84 2.61
C THR A 123 7.55 -6.75 1.54
N ALA A 124 6.45 -5.98 1.46
CA ALA A 124 6.30 -4.88 0.51
C ALA A 124 7.36 -3.80 0.73
N GLN A 125 7.57 -3.40 1.98
CA GLN A 125 8.58 -2.40 2.35
C GLN A 125 10.00 -2.86 2.05
N THR A 126 10.32 -4.12 2.36
CA THR A 126 11.63 -4.69 2.06
C THR A 126 11.87 -4.76 0.55
N ALA A 127 10.88 -5.23 -0.21
CA ALA A 127 10.98 -5.30 -1.67
C ALA A 127 11.09 -3.90 -2.30
N PHE A 128 10.33 -2.92 -1.80
CA PHE A 128 10.44 -1.52 -2.21
C PHE A 128 11.84 -0.96 -1.92
N GLY A 129 12.36 -1.17 -0.71
CA GLY A 129 13.71 -0.75 -0.32
C GLY A 129 14.82 -1.34 -1.19
N LEU A 130 14.67 -2.61 -1.59
CA LEU A 130 15.63 -3.32 -2.45
C LEU A 130 15.52 -2.96 -3.94
N THR A 131 14.40 -2.37 -4.37
CA THR A 131 14.21 -2.01 -5.79
C THR A 131 15.11 -0.80 -6.13
N PRO A 132 16.10 -0.92 -7.01
CA PRO A 132 17.01 0.20 -7.29
C PRO A 132 16.30 1.29 -8.12
N LEU A 133 16.61 2.56 -7.82
CA LEU A 133 16.33 3.67 -8.74
C LEU A 133 17.31 3.55 -9.91
N ARG A 134 16.83 3.68 -11.14
CA ARG A 134 17.65 3.58 -12.35
C ARG A 134 17.29 4.71 -13.31
N GLU A 135 18.27 5.15 -14.08
CA GLU A 135 18.12 6.20 -15.10
C GLU A 135 17.32 5.72 -16.32
N ASP A 136 17.27 4.41 -16.58
CA ASP A 136 16.57 3.79 -17.71
C ASP A 136 15.06 3.56 -17.47
N MET A 137 14.52 4.09 -16.38
CA MET A 137 13.11 3.94 -16.04
C MET A 137 12.21 4.80 -16.90
N THR A 138 11.00 4.32 -17.16
CA THR A 138 10.02 5.03 -17.99
C THR A 138 8.93 5.66 -17.13
N ASP A 139 8.49 6.86 -17.50
CA ASP A 139 7.35 7.51 -16.85
C ASP A 139 6.08 6.64 -16.95
N GLY A 140 5.36 6.50 -15.84
CA GLY A 140 4.19 5.63 -15.73
C GLY A 140 4.50 4.13 -15.68
N GLU A 141 5.77 3.73 -15.58
CA GLU A 141 6.15 2.34 -15.36
C GLU A 141 5.56 1.83 -14.04
N ARG A 142 5.00 0.61 -14.08
CA ARG A 142 4.47 -0.08 -12.89
C ARG A 142 5.25 -1.35 -12.60
N VAL A 143 5.90 -1.40 -11.45
CA VAL A 143 6.65 -2.57 -10.98
C VAL A 143 5.84 -3.30 -9.92
N TRP A 144 5.42 -4.52 -10.22
CA TRP A 144 4.71 -5.36 -9.28
C TRP A 144 5.68 -6.03 -8.32
N ILE A 145 5.47 -5.84 -7.03
CA ILE A 145 6.27 -6.45 -5.97
C ILE A 145 5.36 -7.32 -5.08
N PRO A 146 5.93 -8.24 -4.27
CA PRO A 146 5.13 -8.98 -3.32
C PRO A 146 4.36 -8.02 -2.39
N PHE A 147 3.05 -8.15 -2.40
CA PHE A 147 2.12 -7.34 -1.60
C PHE A 147 2.19 -5.82 -1.84
N GLY A 148 2.64 -5.36 -3.00
CA GLY A 148 2.65 -3.94 -3.33
C GLY A 148 2.73 -3.71 -4.83
N VAL A 149 2.58 -2.47 -5.23
CA VAL A 149 2.89 -1.99 -6.59
C VAL A 149 3.76 -0.76 -6.45
N ILE A 150 4.71 -0.56 -7.35
CA ILE A 150 5.51 0.65 -7.40
C ILE A 150 5.07 1.41 -8.64
N ASP A 151 4.62 2.64 -8.47
CA ASP A 151 4.37 3.57 -9.56
C ASP A 151 5.62 4.44 -9.73
N VAL A 152 6.12 4.52 -10.95
CA VAL A 152 7.30 5.30 -11.31
C VAL A 152 6.85 6.56 -12.04
N THR A 153 7.37 7.70 -11.60
CA THR A 153 7.20 8.99 -12.26
C THR A 153 8.57 9.51 -12.67
N VAL A 154 8.71 9.94 -13.92
CA VAL A 154 9.94 10.54 -14.44
C VAL A 154 9.64 11.96 -14.88
N THR A 155 10.34 12.92 -14.29
CA THR A 155 10.15 14.36 -14.53
C THR A 155 11.40 14.96 -15.12
N ASP A 156 11.28 15.70 -16.22
CA ASP A 156 12.35 16.56 -16.73
C ASP A 156 12.34 17.88 -15.96
N VAL A 157 13.28 18.00 -15.04
CA VAL A 157 13.35 19.12 -14.11
C VAL A 157 13.69 20.42 -14.85
N TYR A 158 14.46 20.35 -15.94
CA TYR A 158 14.88 21.54 -16.68
C TYR A 158 13.72 22.16 -17.46
N GLN A 159 12.90 21.34 -18.12
CA GLN A 159 11.68 21.81 -18.79
C GLN A 159 10.68 22.41 -17.81
N GLU A 160 10.48 21.77 -16.65
CA GLU A 160 9.58 22.30 -15.62
C GLU A 160 10.05 23.66 -15.08
N TYR A 161 11.36 23.89 -14.95
CA TYR A 161 11.89 25.20 -14.59
C TYR A 161 11.58 26.26 -15.66
N LEU A 162 11.77 25.94 -16.94
CA LEU A 162 11.52 26.88 -18.03
C LEU A 162 10.04 27.28 -18.12
N GLU A 163 9.12 26.32 -18.03
CA GLU A 163 7.67 26.59 -18.04
C GLU A 163 7.25 27.47 -16.85
N ASN A 164 7.79 27.22 -15.66
CA ASN A 164 7.52 28.04 -14.48
C ASN A 164 8.09 29.46 -14.61
N PHE A 165 9.24 29.62 -15.26
CA PHE A 165 9.82 30.94 -15.53
C PHE A 165 8.97 31.74 -16.51
N GLU A 166 8.52 31.13 -17.61
CA GLU A 166 7.63 31.79 -18.57
C GLU A 166 6.30 32.24 -17.93
N GLN A 167 5.75 31.48 -17.00
CA GLN A 167 4.54 31.87 -16.26
C GLN A 167 4.76 33.05 -15.28
N MET A 168 5.98 33.28 -14.82
CA MET A 168 6.28 34.40 -13.91
C MET A 168 6.55 35.72 -14.65
N GLU A 169 6.89 35.65 -15.94
CA GLU A 169 7.12 36.84 -16.78
C GLU A 169 5.87 37.34 -17.50
N GLY A 170 4.77 36.57 -17.51
CA GLY A 170 3.47 36.93 -18.12
C GLY A 170 2.47 37.52 -17.14
#